data_AF-A0A1B2JJ15-F1
#
_entry.id   AF-A0A1B2JJ15-F1
#
_cell.length_a   1.000
_cell.length_b   1.000
_cell.length_c   1.000
_cell.angle_alpha   90.00
_cell.angle_beta   90.00
_cell.angle_gamma   90.00
#
_symmetry.space_group_name_H-M   'P 1'
#
loop_
_entity.id
_entity.type
_entity.pdbx_description
1 polymer ?
#
loop_
_entity_poly.entity_id
_entity_poly.type
_entity_poly.pdbx_seq_one_letter_code
_entity_poly.pdbx_strand_id
1 'polypeptide(L)'
;MSVRYPRVHIEYCAKCKWGLRANWYQQELFQTFGTEIGEIALSPSLDSGTFRVAVCLNDQQEGILVWDRKEMEGFPDSKILKQLIRNYIAPSKELGHVDKSSKNDGKLIVDIGQKETDPDVCIDCGDK
;
A
#
# COMPACT_ATOMS: atom_id res chain seq x y z
N MET A 1 6.31 -24.28 -2.03
CA MET A 1 4.89 -23.84 -2.05
C MET A 1 4.71 -22.93 -3.27
N SER A 2 3.57 -23.00 -3.95
CA SER A 2 3.28 -22.14 -5.13
C SER A 2 2.61 -20.83 -4.68
N VAL A 3 2.97 -19.73 -5.34
CA VAL A 3 2.31 -18.41 -5.19
C VAL A 3 0.83 -18.51 -5.57
N ARG A 4 -0.03 -17.77 -4.86
CA ARG A 4 -1.49 -17.72 -5.11
C ARG A 4 -1.90 -16.33 -5.55
N TYR A 5 -2.67 -16.26 -6.63
CA TYR A 5 -3.17 -15.01 -7.22
C TYR A 5 -4.68 -14.84 -6.97
N PRO A 6 -5.20 -13.60 -6.89
CA PRO A 6 -4.50 -12.32 -6.99
C PRO A 6 -3.53 -12.07 -5.83
N ARG A 7 -2.35 -11.51 -6.13
CA ARG A 7 -1.28 -11.24 -5.16
C ARG A 7 -1.13 -9.74 -4.96
N VAL A 8 -1.17 -9.28 -3.71
CA VAL A 8 -0.77 -7.91 -3.36
C VAL A 8 0.66 -7.92 -2.85
N HIS A 9 1.49 -7.04 -3.37
CA HIS A 9 2.86 -6.87 -2.95
C HIS A 9 3.03 -5.50 -2.29
N ILE A 10 3.48 -5.48 -1.04
CA ILE A 10 3.80 -4.26 -0.31
C ILE A 10 5.31 -4.25 -0.07
N GLU A 11 5.99 -3.37 -0.80
CA GLU A 11 7.41 -3.11 -0.63
C GLU A 11 7.59 -1.91 0.31
N TYR A 12 8.45 -2.04 1.31
CA TYR A 12 8.66 -1.00 2.32
C TYR A 12 10.13 -0.82 2.66
N CYS A 13 10.54 0.41 2.97
CA CYS A 13 11.90 0.69 3.45
C CYS A 13 12.15 0.01 4.81
N ALA A 14 13.13 -0.89 4.83
CA ALA A 14 13.54 -1.59 6.04
C ALA A 14 14.16 -0.65 7.08
N LYS A 15 14.92 0.36 6.63
CA LYS A 15 15.61 1.34 7.48
C LYS A 15 14.64 2.26 8.23
N CYS A 16 13.54 2.64 7.58
CA CYS A 16 12.51 3.50 8.17
C CYS A 16 11.63 2.81 9.22
N LYS A 17 11.83 1.50 9.47
CA LYS A 17 11.03 0.70 10.40
C LYS A 17 9.53 0.68 10.06
N TRP A 18 9.18 0.82 8.79
CA TRP A 18 7.79 0.81 8.33
C TRP A 18 7.17 -0.60 8.21
N GLY A 19 7.87 -1.65 8.63
CA GLY A 19 7.36 -3.02 8.61
C GLY A 19 6.04 -3.19 9.39
N LEU A 20 5.88 -2.51 10.54
CA LEU A 20 4.62 -2.53 11.29
C LEU A 20 3.46 -1.88 10.51
N ARG A 21 3.73 -0.76 9.83
CA ARG A 21 2.75 -0.09 8.97
C ARG A 21 2.36 -0.99 7.79
N ALA A 22 3.33 -1.62 7.13
CA ALA A 22 3.08 -2.57 6.05
C ALA A 22 2.23 -3.77 6.51
N ASN A 23 2.51 -4.33 7.70
CA ASN A 23 1.71 -5.39 8.29
C ASN A 23 0.28 -4.94 8.62
N TRP A 24 0.08 -3.71 9.09
CA TRP A 24 -1.26 -3.20 9.32
C TRP A 24 -2.08 -3.14 8.03
N TYR A 25 -1.52 -2.65 6.92
CA TYR A 25 -2.21 -2.70 5.62
C TYR A 25 -2.52 -4.14 5.20
N GLN A 26 -1.57 -5.08 5.37
CA GLN A 26 -1.84 -6.49 5.09
C GLN A 26 -3.04 -7.02 5.88
N GLN A 27 -3.14 -6.72 7.17
CA GLN A 27 -4.28 -7.12 8.01
C GLN A 27 -5.59 -6.51 7.52
N GLU A 28 -5.59 -5.21 7.22
CA GLU A 28 -6.74 -4.49 6.67
C GLU A 28 -7.24 -5.10 5.35
N LEU A 29 -6.33 -5.50 4.47
CA LEU A 29 -6.63 -6.13 3.20
C LEU A 29 -7.18 -7.55 3.38
N PHE A 30 -6.57 -8.38 4.23
CA PHE A 30 -7.11 -9.72 4.52
C PHE A 30 -8.50 -9.64 5.15
N GLN A 31 -8.73 -8.71 6.07
CA GLN A 31 -10.05 -8.53 6.69
C GLN A 31 -11.11 -8.08 5.67
N THR A 32 -10.72 -7.31 4.66
CA THR A 32 -11.65 -6.78 3.65
C THR A 32 -11.94 -7.78 2.53
N PHE A 33 -10.89 -8.45 2.04
CA PHE A 33 -10.95 -9.29 0.85
C PHE A 33 -10.99 -10.77 1.11
N GLY A 34 -10.76 -11.24 2.35
CA GLY A 34 -10.93 -12.64 2.73
C GLY A 34 -10.29 -13.62 1.73
N THR A 35 -11.13 -14.36 1.02
CA THR A 35 -10.74 -15.41 0.07
C THR A 35 -10.48 -14.92 -1.35
N GLU A 36 -10.82 -13.67 -1.64
CA GLU A 36 -10.67 -13.04 -2.95
C GLU A 36 -9.22 -12.62 -3.21
N ILE A 37 -8.37 -12.62 -2.17
CA ILE A 37 -6.93 -12.42 -2.28
C ILE A 37 -6.21 -13.76 -2.08
N GLY A 38 -5.31 -14.10 -2.99
CA GLY A 38 -4.53 -15.33 -2.92
C GLY A 38 -3.42 -15.23 -1.87
N GLU A 39 -2.65 -14.14 -1.94
CA GLU A 39 -1.61 -13.84 -0.97
C GLU A 39 -1.31 -12.34 -0.87
N ILE A 40 -0.72 -11.94 0.25
CA ILE A 40 -0.13 -10.63 0.44
C ILE A 40 1.32 -10.81 0.84
N ALA A 41 2.24 -10.33 0.00
CA ALA A 41 3.67 -10.39 0.26
C ALA A 41 4.17 -9.06 0.80
N LEU A 42 4.95 -9.13 1.88
CA LEU A 42 5.68 -7.99 2.43
C LEU A 42 7.16 -8.16 2.09
N SER A 43 7.75 -7.19 1.40
CA SER A 43 9.16 -7.21 1.05
C SER A 43 9.90 -6.00 1.63
N PRO A 44 11.02 -6.23 2.36
CA PRO A 44 11.89 -5.14 2.76
C PRO A 44 12.68 -4.63 1.55
N SER A 45 12.79 -3.31 1.44
CA SER A 45 13.63 -2.61 0.48
C SER A 45 14.74 -1.86 1.22
N LEU A 46 15.93 -1.78 0.60
CA LEU A 46 17.04 -0.97 1.10
C LEU A 46 16.97 0.47 0.63
N ASP A 47 16.11 0.74 -0.36
CA ASP A 47 15.88 2.05 -0.94
C ASP A 47 15.13 2.94 0.06
N SER A 48 15.74 4.10 0.33
CA SER A 48 15.25 5.06 1.31
C SER A 48 13.86 5.57 0.92
N GLY A 49 12.94 5.57 1.89
CA GLY A 49 11.60 6.10 1.71
C GLY A 49 10.67 5.29 0.80
N THR A 50 11.07 4.09 0.38
CA THR A 50 10.20 3.22 -0.42
C THR A 50 8.98 2.79 0.37
N PHE A 51 7.80 3.02 -0.20
CA PHE A 51 6.56 2.38 0.21
C PHE A 51 5.67 2.24 -1.03
N ARG A 52 5.64 1.04 -1.60
CA ARG A 52 4.93 0.74 -2.85
C ARG A 52 3.94 -0.38 -2.62
N VAL A 53 2.77 -0.26 -3.25
CA VAL A 53 1.75 -1.30 -3.26
C VAL A 53 1.45 -1.65 -4.71
N ALA A 54 1.58 -2.92 -5.06
CA ALA A 54 1.28 -3.42 -6.40
C ALA A 54 0.36 -4.64 -6.36
N VAL A 55 -0.42 -4.83 -7.42
CA VAL A 55 -1.32 -5.98 -7.59
C VAL A 55 -0.86 -6.79 -8.79
N CYS A 56 -0.63 -8.09 -8.59
CA CYS A 56 -0.41 -9.06 -9.66
C CYS A 56 -1.64 -9.96 -9.77
N LEU A 57 -2.26 -10.03 -10.95
CA LEU A 57 -3.45 -10.85 -11.17
C LEU A 57 -3.13 -12.30 -11.57
N ASN A 58 -1.93 -12.54 -12.10
CA ASN A 58 -1.40 -13.86 -12.47
C ASN A 58 0.13 -13.80 -12.56
N ASP A 59 0.75 -14.91 -12.93
CA ASP A 59 2.21 -15.09 -13.08
C ASP A 59 2.78 -14.56 -14.41
N GLN A 60 1.92 -14.23 -15.38
CA GLN A 60 2.32 -13.77 -16.70
C GLN A 60 2.34 -12.24 -16.83
N GLN A 61 1.68 -11.53 -15.91
CA GLN A 61 1.56 -10.08 -15.92
C GLN A 61 2.52 -9.42 -14.93
N GLU A 62 3.09 -8.30 -15.35
CA GLU A 62 3.80 -7.40 -14.44
C GLU A 62 2.85 -6.84 -13.38
N GLY A 63 3.38 -6.55 -12.19
CA GLY A 63 2.60 -5.98 -11.11
C GLY A 63 2.08 -4.58 -11.45
N ILE A 64 0.78 -4.38 -11.28
CA ILE A 64 0.14 -3.07 -11.48
C ILE A 64 0.42 -2.23 -10.24
N LEU A 65 1.18 -1.14 -10.38
CA LEU A 65 1.44 -0.20 -9.30
C LEU A 65 0.14 0.50 -8.90
N VAL A 66 -0.29 0.29 -7.65
CA VAL A 66 -1.50 0.87 -7.07
C VAL A 66 -1.19 2.11 -6.25
N TRP A 67 -0.04 2.11 -5.56
CA TRP A 67 0.41 3.25 -4.76
C TRP A 67 1.93 3.32 -4.75
N ASP A 68 2.47 4.52 -4.89
CA ASP A 68 3.87 4.84 -4.59
C ASP A 68 3.90 6.07 -3.68
N ARG A 69 4.49 5.94 -2.49
CA ARG A 69 4.62 7.05 -1.55
C ARG A 69 5.31 8.27 -2.15
N LYS A 70 6.31 8.08 -3.02
CA LYS A 70 7.07 9.18 -3.60
C LYS A 70 6.25 9.94 -4.64
N GLU A 71 5.58 9.21 -5.52
CA GLU A 71 4.73 9.81 -6.58
C GLU A 71 3.44 10.40 -6.02
N MET A 72 2.87 9.76 -5.00
CA MET A 72 1.59 10.14 -4.39
C MET A 72 1.76 10.91 -3.08
N GLU A 73 2.98 11.30 -2.73
CA GLU A 73 3.34 12.13 -1.56
C GLU A 73 2.69 11.69 -0.24
N GLY A 74 2.96 10.47 0.19
CA GLY A 74 2.53 9.98 1.50
C GLY A 74 2.04 8.54 1.51
N PHE A 75 1.45 8.16 2.64
CA PHE A 75 0.87 6.82 2.81
C PHE A 75 -0.60 6.84 2.38
N PRO A 76 -1.11 5.74 1.81
CA PRO A 76 -2.50 5.68 1.40
C PRO A 76 -3.42 5.63 2.62
N ASP A 77 -4.52 6.38 2.58
CA ASP A 77 -5.66 6.11 3.45
C ASP A 77 -6.16 4.68 3.18
N SER A 78 -6.49 3.94 4.25
CA SER A 78 -6.87 2.53 4.09
C SER A 78 -8.14 2.35 3.26
N LYS A 79 -9.07 3.32 3.25
CA LYS A 79 -10.26 3.25 2.42
C LYS A 79 -9.89 3.34 0.95
N ILE A 80 -9.06 4.33 0.60
CA ILE A 80 -8.62 4.57 -0.77
C ILE A 80 -7.81 3.38 -1.28
N LEU A 81 -6.88 2.86 -0.48
CA LEU A 81 -6.12 1.67 -0.86
C LEU A 81 -7.03 0.48 -1.16
N LYS A 82 -8.01 0.21 -0.29
CA LYS A 82 -8.99 -0.86 -0.48
C LYS A 82 -9.81 -0.64 -1.75
N GLN A 83 -10.29 0.58 -2.00
CA GLN A 83 -11.03 0.90 -3.23
C GLN A 83 -10.19 0.63 -4.48
N LEU A 84 -8.94 1.11 -4.50
CA LEU A 84 -8.04 0.94 -5.64
C LEU A 84 -7.75 -0.55 -5.90
N ILE A 85 -7.43 -1.31 -4.86
CA ILE A 85 -7.17 -2.76 -4.99
C ILE A 85 -8.44 -3.51 -5.44
N ARG A 86 -9.61 -3.17 -4.87
CA ARG A 86 -10.91 -3.77 -5.21
C ARG A 86 -11.20 -3.65 -6.70
N ASN A 87 -10.89 -2.51 -7.32
CA ASN A 87 -11.12 -2.30 -8.74
C ASN A 87 -10.37 -3.32 -9.63
N TYR A 88 -9.28 -3.91 -9.13
CA TYR A 88 -8.53 -4.96 -9.82
C TYR A 88 -8.95 -6.37 -9.42
N ILE A 89 -9.10 -6.64 -8.12
CA ILE A 89 -9.26 -8.03 -7.63
C ILE A 89 -10.72 -8.47 -7.47
N ALA A 90 -11.64 -7.53 -7.25
CA ALA A 90 -13.05 -7.82 -7.03
C ALA A 90 -13.95 -6.65 -7.47
N PRO A 91 -14.02 -6.33 -8.78
CA PRO A 91 -14.65 -5.09 -9.26
C PRO A 91 -16.14 -4.98 -8.89
N SER A 92 -16.84 -6.11 -8.78
CA SER A 92 -18.26 -6.17 -8.41
C SER A 92 -18.52 -6.17 -6.91
N LYS A 93 -17.48 -6.13 -6.06
CA LYS A 93 -17.63 -6.16 -4.60
C LYS A 93 -17.90 -4.75 -4.06
N GLU A 94 -19.02 -4.60 -3.36
CA GLU A 94 -19.32 -3.41 -2.58
C GLU A 94 -18.54 -3.44 -1.26
N LEU A 95 -17.86 -2.35 -0.93
CA LEU A 95 -17.12 -2.18 0.32
C LEU A 95 -17.90 -1.38 1.38
N GLY A 96 -19.19 -1.12 1.13
CA GLY A 96 -20.10 -0.44 2.04
C GLY A 96 -19.62 0.97 2.41
N HIS A 97 -19.33 1.22 3.69
CA HIS A 97 -18.88 2.53 4.17
C HIS A 97 -17.54 2.99 3.59
N VAL A 98 -16.74 2.04 3.08
CA VAL A 98 -15.48 2.33 2.40
C VAL A 98 -15.73 2.97 1.04
N ASP A 99 -16.83 2.66 0.33
CA ASP A 99 -17.13 3.22 -1.00
C ASP A 99 -17.69 4.65 -0.99
N LYS A 100 -17.99 5.19 0.19
CA LYS A 100 -18.42 6.59 0.31
C LYS A 100 -17.22 7.51 0.07
N SER A 101 -17.41 8.55 -0.75
CA SER A 101 -16.36 9.54 -1.02
C SER A 101 -15.79 10.11 0.28
N SER A 102 -14.48 9.95 0.47
CA SER A 102 -13.76 10.68 1.49
C SER A 102 -13.56 12.12 1.03
N LYS A 103 -13.68 13.09 1.94
CA LYS A 103 -13.45 14.51 1.63
C LYS A 103 -11.95 14.88 1.56
N ASN A 104 -11.07 13.96 1.93
CA ASN A 104 -9.62 14.11 1.76
C ASN A 104 -9.18 13.47 0.44
N ASP A 105 -8.02 13.88 -0.03
CA ASP A 105 -7.29 13.36 -1.21
C ASP A 105 -6.78 11.92 -1.03
N GLY A 106 -7.17 11.25 0.06
CA GLY A 106 -6.77 9.88 0.32
C GLY A 106 -5.35 9.70 0.82
N LYS A 107 -4.66 10.79 1.15
CA LYS A 107 -3.29 10.75 1.67
C LYS A 107 -3.33 10.87 3.19
N LEU A 108 -2.66 9.95 3.88
CA LEU A 108 -2.37 10.10 5.30
C LEU A 108 -1.06 10.89 5.43
N ILE A 109 -1.21 12.21 5.61
CA ILE A 109 -0.10 13.07 6.00
C ILE A 109 0.17 12.78 7.48
N VAL A 110 1.38 12.34 7.81
CA VAL A 110 1.82 12.27 9.20
C VAL A 110 2.14 13.69 9.65
N ASP A 111 1.20 14.32 10.36
CA ASP A 111 1.39 15.62 11.02
C ASP A 111 2.51 15.52 12.06
N ILE A 112 3.74 15.85 11.64
CA ILE A 112 4.77 16.40 12.50
C ILE A 112 5.27 17.62 11.75
N GLY A 113 4.80 18.80 12.18
CA GLY A 113 4.96 20.04 11.43
C GLY A 113 6.38 20.24 10.89
N GLN A 114 6.55 20.11 9.58
CA GLN A 114 7.69 20.58 8.82
C GLN A 114 7.28 20.84 7.37
N LYS A 115 7.85 21.93 6.84
CA LYS A 115 7.75 22.45 5.48
C LYS A 115 7.82 21.35 4.42
N GLU A 116 7.15 21.57 3.29
CA GLU A 116 7.32 20.86 2.01
C GLU A 116 8.70 20.17 1.94
N THR A 117 8.71 18.87 2.22
CA THR A 117 9.91 18.05 2.12
C THR A 117 9.88 17.39 0.76
N ASP A 118 10.99 17.50 0.05
CA ASP A 118 11.25 16.76 -1.18
C ASP A 118 10.80 15.29 -1.01
N PRO A 119 9.89 14.75 -1.85
CA PRO A 119 9.38 13.39 -1.72
C PRO A 119 10.48 12.32 -1.80
N ASP A 120 11.64 12.65 -2.40
CA ASP A 120 12.82 11.79 -2.41
C ASP A 120 13.58 11.75 -1.08
N VAL A 121 13.38 12.72 -0.19
CA VAL A 121 14.01 12.78 1.13
C VAL A 121 13.10 12.13 2.17
N CYS A 122 13.53 10.96 2.66
CA CYS A 122 12.83 10.28 3.74
C CYS A 122 13.41 10.66 5.11
N ILE A 123 12.63 11.41 5.90
CA ILE A 123 12.99 11.83 7.26
C ILE A 123 13.15 10.66 8.26
N ASP A 124 12.46 9.55 8.00
CA ASP A 124 12.51 8.35 8.86
C ASP A 124 13.73 7.48 8.55
N CYS A 125 14.40 7.72 7.41
CA CYS A 125 15.58 6.98 7.00
C CYS A 125 16.84 7.63 7.57
N GLY A 126 17.03 7.56 8.89
CA GLY A 126 18.24 8.07 9.53
C GLY A 126 19.48 7.21 9.24
N ASP A 127 20.67 7.82 9.29
CA ASP A 127 22.00 7.18 9.23
C ASP A 127 22.32 6.33 10.48
N LYS A 128 21.47 5.35 10.81
CA LYS A 128 21.72 4.42 11.92
C LYS A 128 22.02 3.02 11.44
#